data_AF-A0A962M9D1-F1
#
_entry.id   AF-A0A962M9D1-F1
#
_cell.length_a   1.000
_cell.length_b   1.000
_cell.length_c   1.000
_cell.angle_alpha   90.00
_cell.angle_beta   90.00
_cell.angle_gamma   90.00
#
_symmetry.space_group_name_H-M   'P 1'
#
loop_
_entity.id
_entity.type
_entity.pdbx_description
1 polymer ?
#
loop_
_entity_poly.entity_id
_entity_poly.type
_entity_poly.pdbx_seq_one_letter_code
_entity_poly.pdbx_strand_id
1 'polypeptide(L)' 'MTTKRFTGRVPVRMDCYSPTGLMQAVQAVVPREQRRSTLGYRLVEITADPDDELKKLVTIEVLYK' A
#
# COMPACT_ATOMS: atom_id res chain seq x y z
N MET A 1 6.63 17.86 6.77
CA MET A 1 5.60 16.80 6.72
C MET A 1 4.86 16.85 5.41
N THR A 2 5.08 15.84 4.57
CA THR A 2 4.46 15.72 3.25
C THR A 2 3.79 14.36 3.14
N THR A 3 2.60 14.34 2.56
CA THR A 3 1.83 13.12 2.38
C THR A 3 1.80 12.76 0.90
N LYS A 4 2.05 11.49 0.56
CA LYS A 4 1.92 10.98 -0.81
C LYS A 4 1.07 9.72 -0.83
N ARG A 5 0.42 9.48 -1.98
CA ARG A 5 -0.35 8.27 -2.22
C ARG A 5 0.35 7.39 -3.24
N PHE A 6 0.30 6.09 -3.00
CA PHE A 6 0.82 5.09 -3.91
C PHE A 6 -0.26 4.04 -4.11
N THR A 7 -0.54 3.73 -5.37
CA THR A 7 -1.46 2.66 -5.74
C THR A 7 -0.67 1.55 -6.39
N GLY A 8 -0.92 0.32 -5.95
CA GLY A 8 -0.24 -0.84 -6.52
C GLY A 8 -1.02 -2.12 -6.32
N ARG A 9 -0.59 -3.15 -7.03
CA ARG A 9 -1.23 -4.46 -7.06
C ARG A 9 -0.70 -5.34 -5.93
N VAL A 10 -1.59 -5.95 -5.17
CA VAL A 10 -1.26 -6.96 -4.16
C VAL A 10 -2.15 -8.20 -4.33
N PRO A 11 -1.74 -9.39 -3.84
CA PRO A 11 -2.59 -10.58 -3.90
C PRO A 11 -3.93 -10.36 -3.21
N VAL A 12 -5.02 -10.86 -3.80
CA VAL A 12 -6.37 -10.69 -3.26
C VAL A 12 -6.51 -11.25 -1.83
N ARG A 13 -5.81 -12.37 -1.56
CA ARG A 13 -5.76 -13.07 -0.26
C ARG A 13 -4.98 -12.31 0.83
N MET A 14 -4.23 -11.27 0.49
CA MET A 14 -3.48 -10.49 1.47
C MET A 14 -4.45 -9.64 2.30
N ASP A 15 -4.42 -9.78 3.62
CA ASP A 15 -5.25 -8.94 4.51
C ASP A 15 -4.58 -7.59 4.80
N CYS A 16 -4.91 -6.58 4.01
CA CYS A 16 -4.38 -5.23 4.14
C CYS A 16 -4.97 -4.43 5.31
N TYR A 17 -5.99 -4.93 6.01
CA TYR A 17 -6.55 -4.27 7.19
C TYR A 17 -5.73 -4.59 8.45
N SER A 18 -5.08 -5.75 8.49
CA SER A 18 -4.14 -6.08 9.57
C SER A 18 -2.86 -5.22 9.49
N PRO A 19 -2.23 -4.87 10.62
CA PRO A 19 -0.96 -4.15 10.61
C PRO A 19 0.13 -4.86 9.82
N THR A 20 0.21 -6.19 9.94
CA THR A 20 1.19 -7.04 9.25
C THR A 20 0.97 -7.01 7.73
N GLY A 21 -0.27 -7.20 7.26
CA GLY A 21 -0.55 -7.20 5.84
C GLY A 21 -0.49 -5.79 5.23
N LEU A 22 -0.84 -4.73 5.97
CA LEU A 22 -0.61 -3.36 5.53
C LEU A 22 0.88 -3.07 5.35
N MET A 23 1.74 -3.50 6.28
CA MET A 23 3.19 -3.37 6.14
C MET A 23 3.71 -4.10 4.89
N GLN A 24 3.21 -5.31 4.61
CA GLN A 24 3.57 -6.04 3.38
C GLN A 24 3.09 -5.29 2.13
N ALA A 25 1.87 -4.74 2.15
CA ALA A 25 1.35 -3.93 1.05
C ALA A 25 2.19 -2.67 0.81
N VAL A 26 2.63 -1.98 1.87
CA VAL A 26 3.58 -0.86 1.78
C VAL A 26 4.89 -1.29 1.12
N GLN A 27 5.41 -2.46 1.49
CA GLN A 27 6.64 -3.00 0.88
C GLN A 27 6.46 -3.42 -0.59
N ALA A 28 5.24 -3.67 -1.04
CA ALA A 28 4.95 -3.94 -2.45
C ALA A 28 4.77 -2.64 -3.24
N VAL A 29 4.04 -1.68 -2.67
CA VAL A 29 3.49 -0.53 -3.40
C VAL A 29 4.38 0.72 -3.34
N VAL A 30 5.06 0.96 -2.22
CA VAL A 30 5.88 2.18 -2.03
C VAL A 30 7.29 1.94 -2.56
N PRO A 31 7.89 2.84 -3.37
CA PRO A 31 9.26 2.68 -3.85
C PRO A 31 10.27 2.56 -2.71
N ARG A 32 11.25 1.64 -2.83
CA ARG A 32 12.23 1.32 -1.78
C ARG A 32 12.98 2.56 -1.26
N GLU A 33 13.29 3.49 -2.14
CA GLU A 33 14.00 4.74 -1.82
C GLU A 33 13.19 5.65 -0.90
N GLN A 34 11.86 5.66 -1.04
CA GLN A 34 10.98 6.52 -0.24
C GLN A 34 10.67 5.89 1.12
N ARG A 35 10.75 4.56 1.28
CA ARG A 35 10.40 3.86 2.54
C ARG A 35 11.23 4.29 3.75
N ARG A 36 12.47 4.73 3.56
CA ARG A 36 13.38 5.11 4.67
C ARG A 36 12.97 6.39 5.39
N SER A 37 12.27 7.29 4.70
CA SER A 37 11.83 8.57 5.28
C SER A 37 10.38 8.52 5.77
N THR A 38 9.75 7.35 5.75
CA THR A 38 8.36 7.15 6.16
C THR A 38 8.21 7.31 7.67
N LEU A 39 7.37 8.25 8.10
CA LEU A 39 6.94 8.43 9.48
C LEU A 39 5.71 7.58 9.82
N GLY A 40 4.88 7.28 8.83
CA GLY A 40 3.67 6.48 9.00
C GLY A 40 2.99 6.20 7.67
N TYR A 41 2.04 5.27 7.68
CA TYR A 41 1.26 4.92 6.52
C TYR A 41 -0.14 4.47 6.94
N ARG A 42 -1.11 4.65 6.06
CA ARG A 42 -2.47 4.14 6.22
C ARG A 42 -3.03 3.63 4.90
N LEU A 43 -3.91 2.64 5.00
CA LEU A 43 -4.71 2.21 3.86
C LEU A 43 -5.79 3.25 3.56
N VAL A 44 -5.92 3.64 2.30
CA VAL A 44 -6.96 4.58 1.84
C VAL A 44 -8.08 3.84 1.15
N GLU A 45 -7.71 2.93 0.25
CA GLU A 45 -8.67 2.28 -0.64
C GLU A 45 -8.17 0.89 -1.03
N ILE A 46 -9.12 -0.02 -1.21
CA ILE A 46 -8.92 -1.32 -1.84
C ILE A 46 -9.97 -1.45 -2.94
N THR A 47 -9.55 -1.73 -4.16
CA THR A 47 -10.42 -2.03 -5.29
C THR A 47 -10.01 -3.34 -5.96
N ALA A 48 -10.98 -4.04 -6.57
CA ALA A 48 -10.66 -5.22 -7.37
C ALA A 48 -9.81 -4.79 -8.57
N ASP A 49 -8.84 -5.63 -8.96
CA ASP A 49 -8.08 -5.37 -10.18
C ASP A 49 -8.91 -5.81 -11.39
N PRO A 50 -9.19 -4.93 -12.37
CA PRO A 50 -10.02 -5.29 -13.52
C PRO A 50 -9.33 -6.26 -14.47
N ASP A 51 -7.99 -6.36 -14.43
CA ASP A 51 -7.20 -7.21 -15.33
C ASP A 51 -6.84 -8.58 -14.71
N ASP A 52 -6.96 -8.74 -13.38
CA ASP A 52 -6.47 -9.92 -12.66
C ASP A 52 -7.28 -10.20 -11.38
N GLU A 53 -8.17 -11.20 -11.43
CA GLU A 53 -9.04 -11.61 -10.31
C GLU A 53 -8.27 -12.11 -9.07
N LEU A 54 -7.00 -12.50 -9.23
CA LEU A 54 -6.14 -12.94 -8.15
C LEU A 54 -5.44 -11.77 -7.45
N LYS A 55 -5.59 -10.55 -7.97
CA LYS A 55 -5.02 -9.33 -7.43
C LYS A 55 -6.09 -8.32 -7.08
N LYS A 56 -5.68 -7.36 -6.26
CA LYS A 56 -6.45 -6.16 -5.94
C LYS A 56 -5.52 -4.96 -5.95
N LEU A 57 -6.08 -3.81 -6.31
CA LEU A 57 -5.39 -2.53 -6.21
C LEU A 57 -5.57 -2.00 -4.81
N VAL A 58 -4.46 -1.59 -4.20
CA VAL A 58 -4.47 -0.93 -2.88
C VAL A 58 -3.83 0.43 -3.01
N THR A 59 -4.52 1.44 -2.49
CA THR A 59 -4.01 2.79 -2.39
C THR A 59 -3.59 3.04 -0.95
N ILE A 60 -2.31 3.35 -0.76
CA ILE A 60 -1.69 3.59 0.53
C ILE A 60 -1.23 5.03 0.58
N GLU A 61 -1.59 5.71 1.65
CA GLU A 61 -1.10 7.05 1.95
C GLU A 61 0.06 6.97 2.94
N VAL A 62 1.15 7.65 2.61
CA VAL A 62 2.41 7.62 3.35
C VAL A 62 2.76 9.03 3.78
N LEU A 63 3.05 9.19 5.07
CA LEU A 63 3.53 10.42 5.68
C LEU A 63 5.06 10.40 5.72
N TYR A 64 5.68 11.45 5.20
CA TYR A 64 7.11 11.68 5.25
C TYR A 64 7.46 12.85 6.18
N LYS A 65 8.68 12.82 6.71
CA LYS A 65 9.24 13.90 7.54
C LYS A 65 9.32 15.21 6.76
#